data_AF-A0A1C5NZP1-F1
#
_entry.id   AF-A0A1C5NZP1-F1
#
_cell.length_a   1.000
_cell.length_b   1.000
_cell.length_c   1.000
_cell.angle_alpha   90.00
_cell.angle_beta   90.00
_cell.angle_gamma   90.00
#
_symmetry.space_group_name_H-M   'P 1'
#
loop_
_entity.id
_entity.type
_entity.pdbx_description
1 polymer ?
#
loop_
_entity_poly.entity_id
_entity_poly.type
_entity_poly.pdbx_seq_one_letter_code
_entity_poly.pdbx_strand_id
1 'polypeptide(L)'
;MRESYIITSSGEIVLTSPENGHDFSLKELQESVNGYIEIVPIRNTVGPISFKEFDKDGFTIMLNNEYVMVINSEGKLEGREFNYAATVLASSSGSIIPCDYIVGDVLICTGDMIK
;
A
#
# COMPACT_ATOMS: atom_id res chain seq x y z
N MET A 1 -13.81 -11.37 -4.00
CA MET A 1 -12.37 -11.13 -3.83
C MET A 1 -12.21 -9.89 -2.99
N ARG A 2 -11.31 -9.90 -2.01
CA ARG A 2 -10.88 -8.65 -1.37
C ARG A 2 -9.97 -7.93 -2.37
N GLU A 3 -10.14 -6.63 -2.48
CA GLU A 3 -9.39 -5.84 -3.45
C GLU A 3 -7.97 -5.58 -2.95
N SER A 4 -7.02 -5.52 -3.88
CA SER A 4 -5.64 -5.10 -3.62
C SER A 4 -5.26 -3.96 -4.54
N TYR A 5 -4.37 -3.10 -4.06
CA TYR A 5 -4.04 -1.84 -4.71
C TYR A 5 -2.54 -1.58 -4.69
N ILE A 6 -1.99 -1.02 -5.76
CA ILE A 6 -0.69 -0.35 -5.72
C ILE A 6 -0.96 1.15 -5.60
N ILE A 7 -0.41 1.77 -4.55
CA ILE A 7 -0.31 3.22 -4.43
C ILE A 7 1.08 3.60 -4.90
N THR A 8 1.17 4.23 -6.06
CA THR A 8 2.45 4.68 -6.59
C THR A 8 2.94 5.90 -5.83
N SER A 9 4.25 6.10 -5.84
CA SER A 9 4.88 7.32 -5.30
C SER A 9 4.44 8.60 -6.03
N SER A 10 4.01 8.49 -7.29
CA SER A 10 3.39 9.61 -8.04
C SER A 10 1.96 9.95 -7.58
N GLY A 11 1.35 9.12 -6.74
CA GLY A 11 -0.01 9.31 -6.20
C GLY A 11 -1.12 8.63 -6.99
N GLU A 12 -0.79 7.80 -7.98
CA GLU A 12 -1.75 6.97 -8.70
C GLU A 12 -2.15 5.76 -7.84
N ILE A 13 -3.38 5.29 -8.02
CA ILE A 13 -3.89 4.09 -7.35
C ILE A 13 -4.33 3.10 -8.42
N VAL A 14 -3.67 1.95 -8.45
CA VAL A 14 -3.88 0.91 -9.46
C VAL A 14 -4.46 -0.32 -8.77
N LEU A 15 -5.64 -0.76 -9.23
CA LEU A 15 -6.20 -2.05 -8.85
C LEU A 15 -5.27 -3.17 -9.33
N THR A 16 -4.94 -4.10 -8.44
CA THR A 16 -4.07 -5.24 -8.76
C THR A 16 -4.63 -6.53 -8.15
N SER A 17 -4.11 -7.67 -8.59
CA SER A 17 -4.45 -9.00 -8.09
C SER A 17 -3.28 -9.96 -8.30
N PRO A 18 -3.12 -11.00 -7.46
CA PRO A 18 -2.12 -12.03 -7.67
C PRO A 18 -2.29 -12.74 -9.02
N GLU A 19 -1.19 -13.10 -9.67
CA GLU A 19 -1.19 -13.83 -10.95
C GLU A 19 -1.91 -15.17 -10.85
N ASN A 20 -1.77 -15.85 -9.70
CA ASN A 20 -2.41 -17.14 -9.43
C ASN A 20 -3.88 -17.01 -8.98
N GLY A 21 -4.38 -15.78 -8.78
CA GLY A 21 -5.75 -15.48 -8.36
C GLY A 21 -6.08 -15.73 -6.88
N HIS A 22 -5.09 -16.07 -6.04
CA HIS A 22 -5.29 -16.41 -4.63
C HIS A 22 -4.37 -15.60 -3.69
N ASP A 23 -3.06 -15.65 -3.89
CA ASP A 23 -2.05 -15.02 -3.04
C ASP A 23 -0.84 -14.55 -3.84
N PHE A 24 -0.22 -13.46 -3.40
CA PHE A 24 1.01 -12.95 -3.97
C PHE A 24 2.19 -13.82 -3.54
N SER A 25 2.93 -14.32 -4.51
CA SER A 25 4.25 -14.90 -4.28
C SER A 25 5.24 -13.83 -3.82
N LEU A 26 6.31 -14.25 -3.13
CA LEU A 26 7.40 -13.34 -2.74
C LEU A 26 7.93 -12.51 -3.92
N LYS A 27 8.02 -13.11 -5.11
CA LYS A 27 8.46 -12.42 -6.32
C LYS A 27 7.51 -11.27 -6.68
N GLU A 28 6.21 -11.51 -6.71
CA GLU A 28 5.21 -10.47 -6.98
C GLU A 28 5.25 -9.35 -5.94
N LEU A 29 5.40 -9.71 -4.66
CA LEU A 29 5.53 -8.72 -3.57
C LEU A 29 6.76 -7.82 -3.77
N GLN A 30 7.91 -8.41 -4.10
CA GLN A 30 9.15 -7.67 -4.35
C GLN A 30 9.08 -6.80 -5.60
N GLU A 31 8.48 -7.31 -6.69
CA GLU A 31 8.26 -6.57 -7.93
C GLU A 31 7.30 -5.40 -7.72
N SER A 32 6.27 -5.57 -6.89
CA SER A 32 5.28 -4.51 -6.60
C SER A 32 5.86 -3.30 -5.85
N VAL A 33 6.94 -3.50 -5.09
CA VAL A 33 7.58 -2.43 -4.29
C VAL A 33 8.99 -2.08 -4.79
N ASN A 34 9.46 -2.73 -5.86
CA ASN A 34 10.79 -2.56 -6.43
C ASN A 34 11.93 -2.79 -5.42
N GLY A 35 11.86 -3.82 -4.59
CA GLY A 35 12.90 -4.12 -3.60
C GLY A 35 12.58 -5.25 -2.63
N TYR A 36 13.35 -5.32 -1.54
CA TYR A 36 13.03 -6.21 -0.42
C TYR A 36 11.80 -5.71 0.33
N ILE A 37 11.00 -6.64 0.86
CA ILE A 37 9.70 -6.30 1.43
C ILE A 37 9.76 -6.11 2.94
N GLU A 38 9.00 -5.14 3.42
CA GLU A 38 8.56 -5.03 4.81
C GLU A 38 7.03 -5.01 4.86
N ILE A 39 6.45 -5.75 5.80
CA ILE A 39 5.00 -5.80 6.00
C ILE A 39 4.64 -4.89 7.16
N VAL A 40 3.85 -3.86 6.87
CA VAL A 40 3.34 -2.88 7.82
C VAL A 40 1.83 -3.14 8.04
N PRO A 41 1.41 -3.62 9.22
CA PRO A 41 0.00 -3.94 9.46
C PRO A 41 -0.83 -2.67 9.66
N ILE A 42 -2.08 -2.66 9.16
CA ILE A 42 -3.05 -1.59 9.48
C ILE A 42 -3.55 -1.79 10.92
N ARG A 43 -3.23 -0.86 11.82
CA ARG A 43 -3.56 -1.02 13.25
C ARG A 43 -4.98 -0.57 13.61
N ASN A 44 -5.44 0.52 13.02
CA ASN A 44 -6.79 1.06 13.19
C ASN A 44 -7.45 1.25 11.83
N THR A 45 -8.77 1.15 11.77
CA THR A 45 -9.53 1.39 10.55
C THR A 45 -9.30 2.81 10.02
N VAL A 46 -9.03 2.93 8.72
CA VAL A 46 -8.81 4.21 8.01
C VAL A 46 -9.73 4.29 6.81
N GLY A 47 -10.37 5.45 6.62
CA GLY A 47 -11.28 5.72 5.52
C GLY A 47 -12.74 5.89 5.95
N PRO A 48 -13.66 6.09 4.99
CA PRO A 48 -13.42 6.11 3.55
C PRO A 48 -12.60 7.32 3.10
N ILE A 49 -11.50 7.10 2.38
CA ILE A 49 -10.74 8.16 1.69
C ILE A 49 -11.09 8.08 0.22
N SER A 50 -11.73 9.12 -0.30
CA SER A 50 -12.06 9.23 -1.72
C SER A 50 -11.00 10.02 -2.47
N PHE A 51 -10.35 9.37 -3.41
CA PHE A 51 -9.44 9.97 -4.39
C PHE A 51 -10.24 10.33 -5.63
N LYS A 52 -10.28 11.63 -5.97
CA LYS A 52 -10.97 12.11 -7.17
C LYS A 52 -9.93 12.67 -8.12
N GLU A 53 -9.78 12.03 -9.29
CA GLU A 53 -9.19 12.73 -10.43
C GLU A 53 -10.19 13.76 -10.95
N PHE A 54 -9.69 14.86 -11.51
CA PHE A 54 -10.49 16.06 -11.82
C PHE A 54 -11.67 15.81 -12.77
N ASP A 55 -11.71 14.67 -13.48
CA ASP A 55 -12.76 14.32 -14.46
C ASP A 55 -13.16 12.82 -14.46
N LYS A 56 -12.90 12.05 -13.39
CA LYS A 56 -13.29 10.62 -13.31
C LYS A 56 -14.08 10.31 -12.04
N ASP A 57 -14.87 9.24 -12.10
CA ASP A 57 -15.46 8.63 -10.90
C ASP A 57 -14.32 8.31 -9.92
N GLY A 58 -14.40 8.91 -8.73
CA GLY A 58 -13.36 8.79 -7.73
C GLY A 58 -13.26 7.38 -7.16
N PHE A 59 -12.05 6.99 -6.76
CA PHE A 59 -11.80 5.73 -6.08
C PHE A 59 -11.91 5.92 -4.56
N THR A 60 -12.54 5.00 -3.84
CA THR A 60 -12.67 5.09 -2.37
C THR A 60 -11.98 3.93 -1.68
N ILE A 61 -11.05 4.24 -0.78
CA ILE A 61 -10.32 3.26 0.03
C ILE A 61 -10.87 3.25 1.46
N MET A 62 -11.17 2.07 1.98
CA MET A 62 -11.39 1.82 3.39
C MET A 62 -10.57 0.60 3.82
N LEU A 63 -9.63 0.82 4.73
CA LEU A 63 -8.74 -0.22 5.25
C LEU A 63 -9.13 -0.53 6.69
N ASN A 64 -9.17 -1.81 7.02
CA ASN A 64 -9.32 -2.31 8.39
C ASN A 64 -8.07 -3.13 8.78
N ASN A 65 -8.11 -3.77 9.95
CA ASN A 65 -7.01 -4.58 10.47
C ASN A 65 -6.76 -5.91 9.71
N GLU A 66 -7.58 -6.27 8.73
CA GLU A 66 -7.30 -7.39 7.82
C GLU A 66 -6.28 -7.00 6.74
N TYR A 67 -6.12 -5.70 6.48
CA TYR A 67 -5.20 -5.17 5.48
C TYR A 67 -3.80 -4.95 6.05
N VAL A 68 -2.83 -5.07 5.15
CA VAL A 68 -1.43 -4.74 5.38
C VAL A 68 -0.90 -3.91 4.23
N MET A 69 0.15 -3.15 4.48
CA MET A 69 0.92 -2.43 3.48
C MET A 69 2.25 -3.15 3.30
N VAL A 70 2.55 -3.55 2.08
CA VAL A 70 3.85 -4.09 1.69
C VAL A 70 4.65 -2.94 1.10
N ILE A 71 5.80 -2.65 1.71
CA ILE A 71 6.67 -1.54 1.34
C ILE A 71 8.07 -2.05 1.01
N ASN A 72 8.87 -1.23 0.33
CA ASN A 72 10.29 -1.50 0.16
C ASN A 72 11.06 -1.17 1.46
N SER A 73 11.66 -2.18 2.08
CA SER A 73 12.42 -2.05 3.33
C SER A 73 13.69 -1.19 3.19
N GLU A 74 14.23 -1.08 1.98
CA GLU A 74 15.42 -0.29 1.67
C GLU A 74 15.09 1.03 0.98
N GLY A 75 13.81 1.33 0.73
CA GLY A 75 13.40 2.45 -0.11
C GLY A 75 13.94 3.82 0.35
N LYS A 76 14.06 4.04 1.67
CA LYS A 76 14.64 5.29 2.22
C LYS A 76 16.15 5.39 1.96
N LEU A 77 16.85 4.26 2.04
CA LEU A 77 18.29 4.20 1.77
C LEU A 77 18.61 4.37 0.28
N GLU A 78 17.72 3.86 -0.58
CA GLU A 78 17.81 4.00 -2.03
C GLU A 78 17.41 5.39 -2.55
N GLY A 79 16.86 6.26 -1.70
CA GLY A 79 16.39 7.59 -2.10
C GLY A 79 15.13 7.56 -2.96
N ARG A 80 14.23 6.59 -2.73
CA ARG A 80 12.93 6.52 -3.41
C ARG A 80 12.06 7.75 -3.08
N GLU A 81 11.16 8.08 -4.00
CA GLU A 81 10.27 9.24 -3.85
C GLU A 81 9.29 9.07 -2.69
N PHE A 82 8.92 10.18 -2.05
CA PHE A 82 7.96 10.18 -0.95
C PHE A 82 6.55 9.82 -1.43
N ASN A 83 5.91 8.87 -0.75
CA ASN A 83 4.54 8.45 -1.06
C ASN A 83 3.55 9.09 -0.09
N TYR A 84 2.91 10.18 -0.53
CA TYR A 84 2.01 10.97 0.31
C TYR A 84 0.78 10.16 0.74
N ALA A 85 0.12 9.49 -0.19
CA ALA A 85 -1.11 8.75 0.09
C ALA A 85 -0.85 7.57 1.05
N ALA A 86 0.21 6.79 0.81
CA ALA A 86 0.60 5.71 1.71
C ALA A 86 0.99 6.24 3.11
N THR A 87 1.75 7.33 3.18
CA THR A 87 2.14 7.95 4.45
C THR A 87 0.92 8.41 5.25
N VAL A 88 -0.07 9.05 4.60
CA VAL A 88 -1.32 9.46 5.25
C VAL A 88 -2.10 8.26 5.77
N LEU A 89 -2.22 7.19 4.96
CA LEU A 89 -2.92 5.97 5.37
C LEU A 89 -2.25 5.32 6.59
N ALA A 90 -0.93 5.11 6.53
CA ALA A 90 -0.15 4.50 7.60
C ALA A 90 -0.12 5.34 8.88
N SER A 91 -0.02 6.67 8.75
CA SER A 91 -0.06 7.57 9.90
C SER A 91 -1.46 7.59 10.53
N SER A 92 -2.52 7.60 9.72
CA SER A 92 -3.91 7.63 10.22
C SER A 92 -4.31 6.32 10.88
N SER A 93 -3.76 5.18 10.42
CA SER A 93 -3.96 3.88 11.07
C SER A 93 -3.14 3.75 12.35
N GLY A 94 -2.15 4.61 12.57
CA GLY A 94 -1.16 4.46 13.65
C GLY A 94 -0.13 3.36 13.39
N SER A 95 0.03 2.94 12.13
CA SER A 95 0.94 1.86 11.73
C SER A 95 2.41 2.29 11.73
N ILE A 96 2.68 3.58 11.56
CA ILE A 96 4.01 4.19 11.66
C ILE A 96 4.07 5.18 12.83
N ILE A 97 5.27 5.46 13.32
CA ILE A 97 5.49 6.41 14.42
C ILE A 97 5.35 7.87 13.91
N PRO A 98 5.06 8.84 14.82
CA PRO A 98 5.09 10.26 14.45
C PRO A 98 6.43 10.65 13.81
N CYS A 99 6.37 11.46 12.76
CA CYS A 99 7.51 11.90 11.92
C CYS A 99 8.11 10.83 10.99
N ASP A 100 7.60 9.60 11.01
CA ASP A 100 7.98 8.61 10.01
C ASP A 100 7.17 8.78 8.71
N TYR A 101 7.68 8.23 7.63
CA TYR A 101 7.07 8.32 6.30
C TYR A 101 7.34 7.09 5.44
N ILE A 102 6.55 6.93 4.40
CA ILE A 102 6.68 5.87 3.41
C ILE A 102 7.22 6.45 2.10
N VAL A 103 8.09 5.69 1.44
CA VAL A 103 8.69 6.03 0.15
C VAL A 103 8.52 4.88 -0.84
N GLY A 104 8.57 5.21 -2.13
CA GLY A 104 8.36 4.26 -3.21
C GLY A 104 6.90 3.81 -3.33
N ASP A 105 6.69 2.83 -4.19
CA ASP A 105 5.37 2.25 -4.43
C ASP A 105 5.01 1.28 -3.30
N VAL A 106 3.72 1.18 -3.01
CA VAL A 106 3.20 0.39 -1.90
C VAL A 106 2.10 -0.51 -2.40
N LEU A 107 2.20 -1.80 -2.11
CA LEU A 107 1.12 -2.75 -2.31
C LEU A 107 0.26 -2.82 -1.04
N ILE A 108 -1.04 -2.67 -1.18
CA ILE A 108 -2.03 -2.88 -0.11
C ILE A 108 -2.84 -4.13 -0.47
N CYS A 109 -2.87 -5.09 0.44
CA CYS A 109 -3.64 -6.31 0.30
C CYS A 109 -4.06 -6.82 1.68
N THR A 110 -4.90 -7.84 1.75
CA THR A 110 -5.19 -8.50 3.02
C THR A 110 -4.12 -9.52 3.40
N GLY A 111 -3.91 -9.71 4.70
CA GLY A 111 -2.85 -10.57 5.20
C GLY A 111 -2.95 -12.03 4.77
N ASP A 112 -4.13 -12.51 4.39
CA ASP A 112 -4.37 -13.84 3.83
C ASP A 112 -3.89 -13.99 2.37
N MET A 113 -3.59 -12.89 1.68
CA MET A 113 -3.04 -12.87 0.32
C MET A 113 -1.49 -12.91 0.29
N ILE A 114 -0.83 -13.10 1.43
CA ILE A 114 0.64 -13.17 1.53
C ILE A 114 1.06 -14.60 1.89
N LYS A 115 1.99 -15.18 1.14
CA LYS A 115 2.60 -16.49 1.40
C LYS A 115 4.08 -16.43 1.77
#